data_AF-A0A7Y3IRB8-F1
#
_entry.id   AF-A0A7Y3IRB8-F1
#
_cell.length_a   1.000
_cell.length_b   1.000
_cell.length_c   1.000
_cell.angle_alpha   90.00
_cell.angle_beta   90.00
_cell.angle_gamma   90.00
#
_symmetry.space_group_name_H-M   'P 1'
#
loop_
_entity.id
_entity.type
_entity.pdbx_description
1 polymer ?
#
loop_
_entity_poly.entity_id
_entity_poly.type
_entity_poly.pdbx_seq_one_letter_code
_entity_poly.pdbx_strand_id
1 'polypeptide(L)'
;MTHALASAGPSQRPLHHVSPSQTLYVGNEKILGALIANLENCKIPISLDPLLEKAKDITVYGRDFRVALPSGTQVIPYGLDMPNFQVKTYSLLPEASDHCITLSGALYGKGFQAKNRIQAIQFANEHKIPYVEARSCIEGGNCRIVPGLDGAPRAIIGVHSLVASLLALEQQQYFSSHLMQSYKQTPPPSEHSFRMARNSKIYEKEFLPVYERYNSIKTAMERMQSRSQVLNLFCDEHLLSNTSFLEDLNPQGPEEEAPFSRKRSFSEIQSDSDEGQISEFQQLLHEHSSALLKIRRSLSKYTQPLTVYDKEDFLSQAEEWQTKLEITKEVITSELGVQKEHLAIVDQGEFHIDMEIFTTKNGVAFIHDERSCLFALQAIRRAVELQSPNSDLLQVIEKYENASVEREEACTKRNKRIVEALQSIGCSVNLISGIYRAEGEPTLNFMNGFFLESGGSEHFITNGTPYDLVIFADYFAKALRSSHPELKSCFVNDQKSPAIMQEFLARNGGIRCITWEVLNTNHPRNVDLRPYS
;
A
#
# COMPACT_ATOMS: atom_id res chain seq x y z
N MET A 1 70.67 26.27 34.75
CA MET A 1 70.34 24.88 35.12
C MET A 1 68.93 24.86 35.67
N THR A 2 67.94 24.49 34.85
CA THR A 2 66.75 23.67 35.18
C THR A 2 65.86 23.63 33.93
N HIS A 3 65.84 22.46 33.28
CA HIS A 3 64.84 22.08 32.28
C HIS A 3 63.54 21.69 32.98
N ALA A 4 62.39 22.07 32.42
CA ALA A 4 61.12 21.39 32.66
C ALA A 4 60.40 21.23 31.31
N LEU A 5 60.16 19.96 30.97
CA LEU A 5 59.53 19.48 29.75
C LEU A 5 58.00 19.59 29.88
N ALA A 6 57.35 20.15 28.85
CA ALA A 6 55.90 20.07 28.67
C ALA A 6 55.56 18.80 27.87
N SER A 7 54.73 17.94 28.43
CA SER A 7 54.20 16.74 27.79
C SER A 7 53.08 17.11 26.80
N ALA A 8 53.32 16.89 25.51
CA ALA A 8 52.28 16.93 24.48
C ALA A 8 51.38 15.68 24.60
N GLY A 9 50.08 15.90 24.82
CA GLY A 9 49.07 14.83 24.77
C GLY A 9 48.85 14.31 23.34
N PRO A 10 48.38 13.06 23.18
CA PRO A 10 48.20 12.47 21.86
C PRO A 10 47.06 13.18 21.12
N SER A 11 47.41 13.69 19.93
CA SER A 11 46.47 14.13 18.89
C SER A 11 45.47 13.00 18.61
N GLN A 12 44.23 13.18 19.05
CA GLN A 12 43.11 12.36 18.58
C GLN A 12 42.89 12.71 17.10
N ARG A 13 43.24 11.77 16.21
CA ARG A 13 42.82 11.84 14.82
C ARG A 13 41.29 11.78 14.77
N PRO A 14 40.62 12.55 13.89
CA PRO A 14 39.19 12.41 13.69
C PRO A 14 38.92 10.97 13.25
N LEU A 15 38.07 10.26 13.99
CA LEU A 15 37.50 9.00 13.54
C LEU A 15 36.69 9.34 12.28
N HIS A 16 37.19 8.93 11.10
CA HIS A 16 36.38 8.92 9.90
C HIS A 16 35.20 7.97 10.17
N HIS A 17 34.01 8.53 10.37
CA HIS A 17 32.77 7.75 10.34
C HIS A 17 32.69 7.07 8.97
N VAL A 18 32.97 5.77 8.94
CA VAL A 18 32.66 4.94 7.77
C VAL A 18 31.14 4.84 7.73
N SER A 19 30.53 5.53 6.78
CA SER A 19 29.09 5.41 6.54
C SER A 19 28.74 3.94 6.33
N PRO A 20 27.68 3.42 6.97
CA PRO A 20 27.24 2.05 6.74
C PRO A 20 27.00 1.86 5.23
N SER A 21 27.59 0.81 4.65
CA SER A 21 27.34 0.47 3.25
C SER A 21 25.90 0.00 3.12
N GLN A 22 25.04 0.73 2.41
CA GLN A 22 23.70 0.24 2.10
C GLN A 22 23.82 -0.88 1.05
N THR A 23 23.25 -2.05 1.34
CA THR A 23 23.13 -3.13 0.36
C THR A 23 21.72 -3.09 -0.22
N LEU A 24 21.63 -2.91 -1.55
CA LEU A 24 20.38 -2.92 -2.28
C LEU A 24 20.17 -4.29 -2.93
N TYR A 25 18.97 -4.82 -2.75
CA TYR A 25 18.56 -6.11 -3.28
C TYR A 25 17.34 -5.95 -4.17
N VAL A 26 17.31 -6.65 -5.29
CA VAL A 26 16.24 -6.53 -6.29
C VAL A 26 15.73 -7.92 -6.63
N GLY A 27 14.40 -8.10 -6.59
CA GLY A 27 13.77 -9.42 -6.73
C GLY A 27 13.85 -10.05 -8.13
N ASN A 28 14.51 -9.41 -9.10
CA ASN A 28 14.59 -9.86 -10.48
C ASN A 28 15.89 -9.38 -11.14
N GLU A 29 16.65 -10.28 -11.76
CA GLU A 29 17.94 -9.99 -12.39
C GLU A 29 17.84 -9.00 -13.58
N LYS A 30 16.79 -9.10 -14.39
CA LYS A 30 16.56 -8.17 -15.51
C LYS A 30 16.20 -6.78 -15.00
N ILE A 31 15.40 -6.70 -13.93
CA ILE A 31 15.10 -5.44 -13.25
C ILE A 31 16.36 -4.88 -12.59
N LEU A 32 17.19 -5.72 -11.96
CA LEU A 32 18.45 -5.31 -11.36
C LEU A 32 19.39 -4.72 -12.41
N GLY A 33 19.60 -5.40 -13.54
CA GLY A 33 20.44 -4.89 -14.63
C GLY A 33 19.92 -3.57 -15.21
N ALA A 34 18.60 -3.44 -15.35
CA ALA A 34 17.97 -2.19 -15.78
C ALA A 34 18.16 -1.07 -14.76
N LEU A 35 18.00 -1.37 -13.47
CA LEU A 35 18.18 -0.42 -12.39
C LEU A 35 19.65 0.03 -12.31
N ILE A 36 20.61 -0.89 -12.42
CA ILE A 36 22.04 -0.60 -12.50
C ILE A 36 22.32 0.39 -13.64
N ALA A 37 21.89 0.06 -14.86
CA ALA A 37 22.13 0.91 -16.02
C ALA A 37 21.53 2.31 -15.84
N ASN A 38 20.35 2.43 -15.21
CA ASN A 38 19.75 3.72 -14.88
C ASN A 38 20.55 4.48 -13.81
N LEU A 39 20.99 3.82 -12.74
CA LEU A 39 21.76 4.45 -11.66
C LEU A 39 23.15 4.89 -12.12
N GLU A 40 23.78 4.13 -13.02
CA GLU A 40 25.01 4.52 -13.71
C GLU A 40 24.82 5.79 -14.57
N ASN A 41 23.71 5.91 -15.29
CA ASN A 41 23.37 7.12 -16.05
C ASN A 41 23.18 8.33 -15.11
N CYS A 42 22.69 8.11 -13.89
CA CYS A 42 22.58 9.12 -12.86
C CYS A 42 23.92 9.46 -12.18
N LYS A 43 25.03 8.81 -12.58
CA LYS A 43 26.37 8.96 -12.00
C LYS A 43 26.40 8.75 -10.50
N ILE A 44 25.57 7.83 -10.01
CA ILE A 44 25.56 7.45 -8.59
C ILE A 44 26.59 6.32 -8.45
N PRO A 45 27.70 6.51 -7.73
CA PRO A 45 28.62 5.42 -7.45
C PRO A 45 27.96 4.44 -6.48
N ILE A 46 27.69 3.22 -6.92
CA ILE A 46 27.07 2.19 -6.08
C ILE A 46 27.93 0.95 -6.11
N SER A 47 28.30 0.46 -4.93
CA SER A 47 28.77 -0.90 -4.76
C SER A 47 27.54 -1.77 -4.58
N LEU A 48 27.02 -2.34 -5.66
CA LEU A 48 25.96 -3.34 -5.58
C LEU A 48 26.60 -4.70 -5.34
N ASP A 49 26.21 -5.39 -4.27
CA ASP A 49 26.46 -6.81 -4.15
C ASP A 49 25.40 -7.52 -5.01
N PRO A 50 25.78 -8.10 -6.16
CA PRO A 50 24.82 -8.86 -6.93
C PRO A 50 24.41 -10.09 -6.13
N LEU A 51 23.12 -10.24 -5.83
CA LEU A 51 22.51 -11.55 -5.52
C LEU A 51 22.44 -12.41 -6.79
N LEU A 52 23.59 -12.63 -7.42
CA LEU A 52 23.74 -13.47 -8.59
C LEU A 52 24.12 -14.86 -8.10
N GLU A 53 23.14 -15.76 -7.99
CA GLU A 53 23.26 -17.12 -8.56
C GLU A 53 22.05 -18.06 -8.38
N LYS A 54 20.99 -17.73 -7.62
CA LYS A 54 19.96 -18.75 -7.31
C LYS A 54 18.48 -18.42 -7.53
N ALA A 55 18.09 -17.18 -7.82
CA ALA A 55 16.68 -16.86 -8.04
C ALA A 55 16.24 -17.15 -9.50
N LYS A 56 16.06 -18.43 -9.85
CA LYS A 56 15.50 -18.83 -11.15
C LYS A 56 13.99 -18.56 -11.29
N ASP A 57 13.30 -18.25 -10.20
CA ASP A 57 11.87 -17.93 -10.22
C ASP A 57 11.61 -16.44 -9.95
N ILE A 58 10.80 -15.86 -10.84
CA ILE A 58 10.52 -14.42 -11.01
C ILE A 58 9.65 -13.86 -9.86
N THR A 59 9.22 -14.69 -8.91
CA THR A 59 8.15 -14.39 -7.94
C THR A 59 8.60 -14.33 -6.48
N VAL A 60 9.91 -14.44 -6.20
CA VAL A 60 10.34 -15.07 -4.93
C VAL A 60 10.60 -14.10 -3.77
N TYR A 61 10.79 -12.79 -3.98
CA TYR A 61 11.10 -11.89 -2.84
C TYR A 61 10.43 -10.52 -2.96
N GLY A 62 9.21 -10.39 -2.44
CA GLY A 62 8.51 -9.12 -2.31
C GLY A 62 8.89 -8.36 -1.04
N ARG A 63 9.11 -7.04 -1.14
CA ARG A 63 9.26 -6.12 0.00
C ARG A 63 8.16 -6.29 1.04
N ASP A 64 6.93 -6.54 0.58
CA ASP A 64 5.74 -6.65 1.42
C ASP A 64 5.85 -7.69 2.53
N PHE A 65 6.76 -8.63 2.41
CA PHE A 65 6.84 -9.78 3.29
C PHE A 65 7.60 -9.48 4.58
N ARG A 66 8.05 -8.23 4.78
CA ARG A 66 8.81 -7.82 5.96
C ARG A 66 8.82 -6.30 6.17
N VAL A 67 9.11 -5.89 7.40
CA VAL A 67 9.51 -4.52 7.76
C VAL A 67 10.95 -4.55 8.23
N ALA A 68 11.82 -3.73 7.63
CA ALA A 68 13.21 -3.59 8.08
C ALA A 68 13.29 -2.58 9.24
N LEU A 69 13.87 -2.99 10.36
CA LEU A 69 14.11 -2.12 11.51
C LEU A 69 15.48 -1.43 11.42
N PRO A 70 15.67 -0.27 12.09
CA PRO A 70 16.96 0.40 12.15
C PRO A 70 18.10 -0.46 12.72
N SER A 71 17.77 -1.47 13.53
CA SER A 71 18.75 -2.44 14.06
C SER A 71 19.33 -3.37 12.99
N GLY A 72 18.72 -3.44 11.80
CA GLY A 72 18.98 -4.45 10.77
C GLY A 72 18.12 -5.70 10.92
N THR A 73 17.36 -5.84 12.02
CA THR A 73 16.39 -6.93 12.21
C THR A 73 15.19 -6.75 11.28
N GLN A 74 14.68 -7.85 10.72
CA GLN A 74 13.44 -7.88 9.95
C GLN A 74 12.27 -8.35 10.79
N VAL A 75 11.14 -7.67 10.69
CA VAL A 75 9.85 -8.14 11.23
C VAL A 75 9.11 -8.80 10.08
N ILE A 76 8.89 -10.10 10.16
CA ILE A 76 8.12 -10.87 9.17
C ILE A 76 6.68 -10.99 9.70
N PRO A 77 5.66 -10.52 8.98
CA PRO A 77 4.30 -10.46 9.49
C PRO A 77 3.74 -11.85 9.78
N TYR A 78 2.72 -11.93 10.64
CA TYR A 78 1.95 -13.13 10.87
C TYR A 78 1.18 -13.57 9.61
N GLY A 79 0.93 -14.88 9.49
CA GLY A 79 0.18 -15.44 8.39
C GLY A 79 -1.31 -15.45 8.69
N LEU A 80 -2.10 -14.78 7.86
CA LEU A 80 -3.54 -14.72 8.06
C LEU A 80 -4.26 -15.71 7.15
N ASP A 81 -4.99 -16.64 7.76
CA ASP A 81 -5.70 -17.73 7.10
C ASP A 81 -7.17 -17.73 7.53
N MET A 82 -7.78 -16.54 7.44
CA MET A 82 -9.18 -16.34 7.78
C MET A 82 -10.02 -16.32 6.49
N PRO A 83 -11.01 -17.21 6.36
CA PRO A 83 -11.96 -17.15 5.26
C PRO A 83 -12.62 -15.77 5.20
N ASN A 84 -12.78 -15.22 4.00
CA ASN A 84 -13.42 -13.92 3.78
C ASN A 84 -12.76 -12.75 4.53
N PHE A 85 -11.48 -12.87 4.91
CA PHE A 85 -10.71 -11.86 5.65
C PHE A 85 -10.80 -10.46 5.03
N GLN A 86 -10.65 -10.37 3.70
CA GLN A 86 -10.72 -9.10 2.99
C GLN A 86 -12.05 -8.41 3.28
N VAL A 87 -13.15 -9.17 3.28
CA VAL A 87 -14.46 -8.59 3.54
C VAL A 87 -14.70 -8.26 5.00
N LYS A 88 -14.19 -9.08 5.92
CA LYS A 88 -14.21 -8.74 7.35
C LYS A 88 -13.45 -7.44 7.61
N THR A 89 -12.30 -7.26 6.98
CA THR A 89 -11.51 -6.02 7.08
C THR A 89 -12.34 -4.80 6.70
N TYR A 90 -12.99 -4.80 5.53
CA TYR A 90 -13.77 -3.64 5.07
C TYR A 90 -14.82 -3.20 6.07
N SER A 91 -15.45 -4.16 6.76
CA SER A 91 -16.45 -3.83 7.78
C SER A 91 -15.85 -3.09 8.97
N LEU A 92 -14.56 -3.28 9.23
CA LEU A 92 -13.83 -2.73 10.38
C LEU A 92 -12.99 -1.50 10.05
N LEU A 93 -12.94 -1.05 8.79
CA LEU A 93 -12.23 0.18 8.41
C LEU A 93 -12.94 1.44 8.91
N PRO A 94 -12.22 2.54 9.16
CA PRO A 94 -12.84 3.82 9.51
C PRO A 94 -13.57 4.41 8.31
N GLU A 95 -14.58 5.26 8.56
CA GLU A 95 -15.36 5.96 7.51
C GLU A 95 -14.49 6.70 6.48
N ALA A 96 -13.33 7.15 6.96
CA ALA A 96 -12.32 7.86 6.21
C ALA A 96 -11.62 7.04 5.12
N SER A 97 -11.60 5.72 5.27
CA SER A 97 -10.93 4.80 4.36
C SER A 97 -11.78 4.58 3.12
N ASP A 98 -11.11 4.32 2.01
CA ASP A 98 -11.81 3.93 0.79
C ASP A 98 -12.43 2.53 0.97
N HIS A 99 -13.73 2.51 1.29
CA HIS A 99 -14.51 1.28 1.39
C HIS A 99 -14.88 0.72 -0.01
N CYS A 100 -14.51 1.41 -1.10
CA CYS A 100 -14.85 1.04 -2.49
C CYS A 100 -13.75 0.24 -3.19
N ILE A 101 -12.63 -0.09 -2.53
CA ILE A 101 -11.66 -1.03 -3.11
C ILE A 101 -12.44 -2.32 -3.43
N THR A 102 -12.36 -2.72 -4.68
CA THR A 102 -13.28 -3.58 -5.39
C THR A 102 -13.31 -5.01 -4.82
N LEU A 103 -14.48 -5.66 -4.87
CA LEU A 103 -14.66 -7.11 -4.62
C LEU A 103 -13.82 -7.99 -5.59
N SER A 104 -13.06 -7.38 -6.50
CA SER A 104 -12.26 -8.02 -7.55
C SER A 104 -10.85 -8.43 -7.12
N GLY A 105 -10.35 -8.00 -5.96
CA GLY A 105 -9.23 -8.70 -5.29
C GLY A 105 -8.11 -7.84 -4.72
N ALA A 106 -7.53 -8.38 -3.64
CA ALA A 106 -6.36 -7.95 -2.87
C ALA A 106 -6.45 -6.54 -2.27
N LEU A 107 -7.09 -6.46 -1.10
CA LEU A 107 -6.98 -5.34 -0.14
C LEU A 107 -5.59 -5.19 0.51
N TYR A 108 -4.86 -6.30 0.52
CA TYR A 108 -3.61 -6.45 1.23
C TYR A 108 -2.55 -7.01 0.31
N GLY A 109 -1.30 -6.63 0.57
CA GLY A 109 -0.16 -7.26 -0.05
C GLY A 109 -0.25 -8.77 0.12
N LYS A 110 0.54 -9.44 -0.69
CA LYS A 110 0.64 -10.88 -0.57
C LYS A 110 1.54 -11.26 0.62
N GLY A 111 2.02 -10.31 1.44
CA GLY A 111 3.02 -10.55 2.48
C GLY A 111 2.54 -11.45 3.61
N PHE A 112 1.24 -11.48 3.86
CA PHE A 112 0.65 -12.37 4.86
C PHE A 112 0.44 -13.81 4.36
N GLN A 113 0.60 -14.05 3.06
CA GLN A 113 0.41 -15.39 2.51
C GLN A 113 1.53 -16.33 2.97
N ALA A 114 1.16 -17.54 3.38
CA ALA A 114 2.12 -18.53 3.92
C ALA A 114 3.35 -18.72 3.02
N LYS A 115 3.15 -18.84 1.70
CA LYS A 115 4.24 -18.98 0.73
C LYS A 115 5.26 -17.83 0.78
N ASN A 116 4.79 -16.61 0.97
CA ASN A 116 5.62 -15.40 0.94
C ASN A 116 6.34 -15.17 2.26
N ARG A 117 5.70 -15.52 3.39
CA ARG A 117 6.34 -15.57 4.70
C ARG A 117 7.48 -16.58 4.74
N ILE A 118 7.24 -17.80 4.24
CA ILE A 118 8.26 -18.87 4.18
C ILE A 118 9.45 -18.39 3.34
N GLN A 119 9.19 -17.74 2.21
CA GLN A 119 10.25 -17.14 1.39
C GLN A 119 11.05 -16.08 2.15
N ALA A 120 10.38 -15.14 2.84
CA ALA A 120 11.07 -14.13 3.64
C ALA A 120 11.98 -14.74 4.73
N ILE A 121 11.51 -15.80 5.39
CA ILE A 121 12.29 -16.54 6.40
C ILE A 121 13.50 -17.25 5.77
N GLN A 122 13.30 -17.96 4.66
CA GLN A 122 14.38 -18.67 3.96
C GLN A 122 15.48 -17.70 3.55
N PHE A 123 15.08 -16.56 3.00
CA PHE A 123 15.98 -15.51 2.57
C PHE A 123 16.78 -14.87 3.72
N ALA A 124 16.10 -14.55 4.82
CA ALA A 124 16.77 -14.02 6.01
C ALA A 124 17.83 -15.01 6.53
N ASN A 125 17.53 -16.31 6.51
CA ASN A 125 18.48 -17.36 6.87
C ASN A 125 19.66 -17.46 5.89
N GLU A 126 19.39 -17.46 4.58
CA GLU A 126 20.42 -17.53 3.53
C GLU A 126 21.41 -16.37 3.59
N HIS A 127 20.91 -15.17 3.91
CA HIS A 127 21.71 -13.94 3.99
C HIS A 127 22.16 -13.59 5.42
N LYS A 128 21.89 -14.44 6.40
CA LYS A 128 22.24 -14.22 7.82
C LYS A 128 21.71 -12.90 8.38
N ILE A 129 20.50 -12.54 7.98
CA ILE A 129 19.83 -11.32 8.43
C ILE A 129 18.98 -11.68 9.65
N PRO A 130 19.15 -10.99 10.79
CA PRO A 130 18.31 -11.21 11.95
C PRO A 130 16.84 -10.97 11.60
N TYR A 131 15.94 -11.83 12.07
CA TYR A 131 14.51 -11.62 11.89
C TYR A 131 13.72 -12.09 13.11
N VAL A 132 12.49 -11.57 13.23
CA VAL A 132 11.47 -12.03 14.17
C VAL A 132 10.19 -12.33 13.40
N GLU A 133 9.52 -13.41 13.75
CA GLU A 133 8.16 -13.67 13.29
C GLU A 133 7.19 -12.91 14.18
N ALA A 134 6.48 -11.94 13.60
CA ALA A 134 5.50 -11.12 14.28
C ALA A 134 4.22 -11.91 14.59
N ARG A 135 3.49 -11.41 15.60
CA ARG A 135 2.08 -11.70 15.85
C ARG A 135 1.18 -10.76 15.06
N SER A 136 1.66 -9.55 14.76
CA SER A 136 0.94 -8.57 13.94
C SER A 136 1.05 -8.84 12.44
N CYS A 137 0.18 -8.19 11.67
CA CYS A 137 0.02 -8.35 10.23
C CYS A 137 0.43 -7.02 9.57
N ILE A 138 1.73 -6.71 9.58
CA ILE A 138 2.30 -5.46 9.03
C ILE A 138 3.20 -5.75 7.82
N GLU A 139 2.84 -5.21 6.66
CA GLU A 139 3.66 -5.32 5.44
C GLU A 139 4.60 -4.14 5.28
N GLY A 140 5.73 -4.37 4.61
CA GLY A 140 6.68 -3.30 4.28
C GLY A 140 6.07 -2.16 3.46
N GLY A 141 5.06 -2.44 2.62
CA GLY A 141 4.33 -1.41 1.87
C GLY A 141 3.41 -0.53 2.71
N ASN A 142 3.03 -1.04 3.88
CA ASN A 142 2.11 -0.41 4.80
C ASN A 142 2.78 0.07 6.10
N CYS A 143 4.12 0.07 6.14
CA CYS A 143 4.88 0.49 7.30
C CYS A 143 6.16 1.23 6.92
N ARG A 144 6.38 2.39 7.54
CA ARG A 144 7.64 3.13 7.48
C ARG A 144 8.19 3.30 8.88
N ILE A 145 9.44 2.91 9.07
CA ILE A 145 10.20 3.33 10.24
C ILE A 145 11.00 4.57 9.87
N VAL A 146 10.82 5.63 10.64
CA VAL A 146 11.46 6.92 10.40
C VAL A 146 12.14 7.40 11.68
N PRO A 147 13.33 8.00 11.60
CA PRO A 147 13.81 8.82 12.70
C PRO A 147 12.93 10.07 12.76
N GLY A 148 12.54 10.52 13.94
CA GLY A 148 12.01 11.89 14.03
C GLY A 148 13.07 12.88 14.46
N LEU A 149 12.61 14.10 14.75
CA LEU A 149 13.48 15.25 14.91
C LEU A 149 14.44 15.13 16.12
N ASP A 150 14.09 14.32 17.11
CA ASP A 150 14.92 14.00 18.28
C ASP A 150 15.83 12.77 18.07
N GLY A 151 15.81 12.15 16.89
CA GLY A 151 16.54 10.93 16.55
C GLY A 151 15.89 9.63 17.03
N ALA A 152 14.80 9.67 17.81
CA ALA A 152 14.08 8.48 18.25
C ALA A 152 13.32 7.83 17.07
N PRO A 153 13.24 6.49 17.03
CA PRO A 153 12.50 5.80 15.98
C PRO A 153 10.99 5.99 16.17
N ARG A 154 10.33 6.24 15.05
CA ARG A 154 8.88 6.38 14.91
C ARG A 154 8.38 5.43 13.84
N ALA A 155 7.14 5.01 13.97
CA ALA A 155 6.49 4.16 12.99
C ALA A 155 5.28 4.85 12.40
N ILE A 156 5.15 4.79 11.07
CA ILE A 156 3.95 5.19 10.33
C ILE A 156 3.38 3.92 9.74
N ILE A 157 2.15 3.57 10.13
CA ILE A 157 1.46 2.42 9.55
C ILE A 157 0.11 2.80 8.97
N GLY A 158 -0.26 2.12 7.90
CA GLY A 158 -1.58 2.25 7.31
C GLY A 158 -2.65 1.63 8.20
N VAL A 159 -3.85 2.23 8.23
CA VAL A 159 -4.97 1.70 9.01
C VAL A 159 -5.39 0.28 8.61
N HIS A 160 -5.15 -0.13 7.37
CA HIS A 160 -5.39 -1.52 6.95
C HIS A 160 -4.50 -2.48 7.74
N SER A 161 -3.23 -2.14 7.98
CA SER A 161 -2.32 -2.99 8.78
C SER A 161 -2.73 -3.05 10.25
N LEU A 162 -3.31 -1.98 10.81
CA LEU A 162 -3.86 -2.01 12.17
C LEU A 162 -5.03 -3.01 12.26
N VAL A 163 -5.98 -2.94 11.32
CA VAL A 163 -7.15 -3.85 11.30
C VAL A 163 -6.73 -5.29 11.01
N ALA A 164 -5.83 -5.51 10.04
CA ALA A 164 -5.28 -6.83 9.76
C ALA A 164 -4.59 -7.44 10.98
N SER A 165 -3.78 -6.65 11.68
CA SER A 165 -3.09 -7.08 12.90
C SER A 165 -4.06 -7.43 14.01
N LEU A 166 -5.13 -6.65 14.19
CA LEU A 166 -6.18 -6.97 15.14
C LEU A 166 -6.80 -8.33 14.81
N LEU A 167 -7.18 -8.55 13.55
CA LEU A 167 -7.78 -9.82 13.12
C LEU A 167 -6.81 -11.00 13.24
N ALA A 168 -5.51 -10.78 13.00
CA ALA A 168 -4.47 -11.77 13.24
C ALA A 168 -4.39 -12.16 14.72
N LEU A 169 -4.47 -11.19 15.63
CA LEU A 169 -4.48 -11.42 17.07
C LEU A 169 -5.77 -12.12 17.52
N GLU A 170 -6.93 -11.83 16.90
CA GLU A 170 -8.16 -12.59 17.13
C GLU A 170 -8.00 -14.05 16.71
N GLN A 171 -7.45 -14.32 15.52
CA GLN A 171 -7.20 -15.68 15.02
C GLN A 171 -6.28 -16.47 15.97
N GLN A 172 -5.31 -15.79 16.57
CA GLN A 172 -4.38 -16.34 17.55
C GLN A 172 -4.99 -16.49 18.97
N GLN A 173 -6.25 -16.10 19.17
CA GLN A 173 -6.90 -16.05 20.49
C GLN A 173 -6.13 -15.21 21.51
N TYR A 174 -5.44 -14.16 21.06
CA TYR A 174 -4.55 -13.35 21.88
C TYR A 174 -5.30 -12.53 22.95
N PHE A 175 -6.52 -12.11 22.63
CA PHE A 175 -7.38 -11.30 23.50
C PHE A 175 -8.05 -12.15 24.60
N SER A 176 -7.26 -12.72 25.52
CA SER A 176 -7.79 -13.46 26.67
C SER A 176 -8.60 -12.55 27.60
N SER A 177 -9.60 -13.10 28.31
CA SER A 177 -10.43 -12.32 29.23
C SER A 177 -9.64 -11.62 30.34
N HIS A 178 -8.54 -12.22 30.81
CA HIS A 178 -7.64 -11.59 31.78
C HIS A 178 -6.90 -10.40 31.17
N LEU A 179 -6.37 -10.55 29.94
CA LEU A 179 -5.70 -9.46 29.24
C LEU A 179 -6.70 -8.31 28.99
N MET A 180 -7.90 -8.61 28.52
CA MET A 180 -8.93 -7.60 28.31
C MET A 180 -9.32 -6.87 29.61
N GLN A 181 -9.32 -7.57 30.75
CA GLN A 181 -9.62 -6.97 32.06
C GLN A 181 -8.52 -6.03 32.56
N SER A 182 -7.24 -6.31 32.29
CA SER A 182 -6.14 -5.43 32.71
C SER A 182 -6.15 -4.09 31.97
N TYR A 183 -6.87 -4.01 30.84
CA TYR A 183 -7.02 -2.79 30.05
C TYR A 183 -8.33 -2.05 30.31
N LYS A 184 -9.12 -2.40 31.33
CA LYS A 184 -10.38 -1.69 31.65
C LYS A 184 -10.22 -0.18 31.96
N GLN A 185 -9.00 0.33 32.07
CA GLN A 185 -8.69 1.77 32.14
C GLN A 185 -8.44 2.40 30.77
N THR A 186 -8.79 1.73 29.67
CA THR A 186 -8.69 2.28 28.31
C THR A 186 -9.46 3.60 28.18
N PRO A 187 -9.05 4.47 27.25
CA PRO A 187 -9.83 5.66 26.92
C PRO A 187 -11.28 5.28 26.55
N PRO A 188 -12.23 6.22 26.70
CA PRO A 188 -13.61 5.98 26.29
C PRO A 188 -13.67 5.52 24.82
N PRO A 189 -14.67 4.72 24.43
CA PRO A 189 -14.79 4.21 23.07
C PRO A 189 -14.76 5.34 22.04
N SER A 190 -13.82 5.23 21.09
CA SER A 190 -13.76 6.14 19.95
C SER A 190 -14.94 5.94 19.01
N GLU A 191 -15.24 6.93 18.17
CA GLU A 191 -16.25 6.79 17.13
C GLU A 191 -15.97 5.61 16.19
N HIS A 192 -14.69 5.35 15.92
CA HIS A 192 -14.26 4.20 15.14
C HIS A 192 -14.62 2.86 15.81
N SER A 193 -14.41 2.74 17.13
CA SER A 193 -14.76 1.52 17.87
C SER A 193 -16.27 1.23 17.87
N PHE A 194 -17.11 2.26 17.93
CA PHE A 194 -18.57 2.11 17.75
C PHE A 194 -18.92 1.63 16.34
N ARG A 195 -18.24 2.15 15.31
CA ARG A 195 -18.43 1.68 13.93
C ARG A 195 -18.02 0.23 13.78
N MET A 196 -16.88 -0.18 14.33
CA MET A 196 -16.45 -1.57 14.34
C MET A 196 -17.49 -2.47 15.01
N ALA A 197 -18.03 -2.07 16.17
CA ALA A 197 -19.08 -2.81 16.87
C ALA A 197 -20.34 -2.99 16.02
N ARG A 198 -20.87 -1.91 15.44
CA ARG A 198 -22.06 -1.94 14.58
C ARG A 198 -21.79 -2.77 13.32
N ASN A 199 -20.71 -2.47 12.62
CA ASN A 199 -20.39 -3.04 11.32
C ASN A 199 -20.02 -4.53 11.44
N SER A 200 -19.39 -4.97 12.53
CA SER A 200 -19.17 -6.41 12.79
C SER A 200 -20.50 -7.17 12.88
N LYS A 201 -21.51 -6.59 13.54
CA LYS A 201 -22.84 -7.20 13.63
C LYS A 201 -23.56 -7.23 12.28
N ILE A 202 -23.45 -6.17 11.48
CA ILE A 202 -23.98 -6.13 10.10
C ILE A 202 -23.26 -7.17 9.24
N TYR A 203 -21.93 -7.28 9.37
CA TYR A 203 -21.11 -8.25 8.65
C TYR A 203 -21.59 -9.67 8.91
N GLU A 204 -21.71 -10.05 10.18
CA GLU A 204 -22.11 -11.41 10.58
C GLU A 204 -23.55 -11.75 10.19
N LYS A 205 -24.49 -10.81 10.38
CA LYS A 205 -25.92 -11.09 10.24
C LYS A 205 -26.47 -10.88 8.83
N GLU A 206 -25.90 -9.94 8.09
CA GLU A 206 -26.45 -9.52 6.80
C GLU A 206 -25.49 -9.78 5.65
N PHE A 207 -24.21 -9.44 5.82
CA PHE A 207 -23.26 -9.49 4.72
C PHE A 207 -22.77 -10.91 4.43
N LEU A 208 -22.20 -11.58 5.44
CA LEU A 208 -21.50 -12.85 5.29
C LEU A 208 -22.39 -13.95 4.67
N PRO A 209 -23.65 -14.15 5.10
CA PRO A 209 -24.53 -15.16 4.47
C PRO A 209 -24.79 -14.89 2.98
N VAL A 210 -24.92 -13.61 2.59
CA VAL A 210 -25.13 -13.23 1.19
C VAL A 210 -23.84 -13.43 0.38
N TYR A 211 -22.69 -13.09 0.96
CA TYR A 211 -21.40 -13.24 0.31
C TYR A 211 -20.99 -14.70 0.09
N GLU A 212 -21.24 -15.58 1.06
CA GLU A 212 -21.01 -17.01 0.90
C GLU A 212 -21.90 -17.61 -0.20
N ARG A 213 -23.16 -17.19 -0.27
CA ARG A 213 -24.06 -17.58 -1.37
C ARG A 213 -23.55 -17.06 -2.72
N TYR A 214 -23.11 -15.80 -2.78
CA TYR A 214 -22.51 -15.21 -3.97
C TYR A 214 -21.30 -16.02 -4.47
N ASN A 215 -20.37 -16.38 -3.57
CA ASN A 215 -19.20 -17.17 -3.93
C ASN A 215 -19.57 -18.57 -4.42
N SER A 216 -20.57 -19.21 -3.79
CA SER A 216 -21.09 -20.50 -4.26
C SER A 216 -21.66 -20.42 -5.69
N ILE A 217 -22.42 -19.35 -6.00
CA ILE A 217 -22.97 -19.11 -7.34
C ILE A 217 -21.84 -18.86 -8.34
N LYS A 218 -20.87 -18.02 -7.99
CA LYS A 218 -19.70 -17.71 -8.83
C LYS A 218 -18.93 -18.98 -9.20
N THR A 219 -18.61 -19.82 -8.22
CA THR A 219 -17.92 -21.11 -8.47
C THR A 219 -18.75 -22.06 -9.32
N ALA A 220 -20.09 -22.08 -9.17
CA ALA A 220 -20.96 -22.88 -10.03
C ALA A 220 -20.90 -22.39 -11.48
N MET A 221 -20.97 -21.09 -11.71
CA MET A 221 -20.84 -20.48 -13.04
C MET A 221 -19.48 -20.77 -13.69
N GLU A 222 -18.38 -20.62 -12.96
CA GLU A 222 -17.02 -20.94 -13.43
C GLU A 222 -16.90 -22.43 -13.84
N ARG A 223 -17.50 -23.33 -13.06
CA ARG A 223 -17.55 -24.77 -13.40
C ARG A 223 -18.37 -25.02 -14.66
N MET A 224 -19.51 -24.34 -14.84
CA MET A 224 -20.31 -24.48 -16.06
C MET A 224 -19.57 -23.97 -17.30
N GLN A 225 -18.90 -22.82 -17.20
CA GLN A 225 -18.05 -22.27 -18.27
C GLN A 225 -16.93 -23.25 -18.65
N SER A 226 -16.25 -23.83 -17.66
CA SER A 226 -15.19 -24.82 -17.93
C SER A 226 -15.69 -26.09 -18.64
N ARG A 227 -16.99 -26.40 -18.55
CA ARG A 227 -17.60 -27.62 -19.10
C ARG A 227 -18.24 -27.42 -20.48
N SER A 228 -18.58 -26.20 -20.90
CA SER A 228 -19.36 -25.94 -22.11
C SER A 228 -18.62 -25.03 -23.09
N GLN A 229 -18.30 -25.56 -24.27
CA GLN A 229 -17.77 -24.77 -25.40
C GLN A 229 -18.79 -23.72 -25.89
N VAL A 230 -20.10 -23.98 -25.72
CA VAL A 230 -21.18 -23.06 -26.10
C VAL A 230 -21.26 -21.88 -25.13
N LEU A 231 -21.04 -22.08 -23.82
CA LEU A 231 -21.00 -20.96 -22.85
C LEU A 231 -19.82 -20.00 -23.09
N ASN A 232 -18.71 -20.49 -23.63
CA ASN A 232 -17.59 -19.64 -24.05
C ASN A 232 -17.95 -18.68 -25.20
N LEU A 233 -18.95 -19.02 -26.04
CA LEU A 233 -19.46 -18.11 -27.08
C LEU A 233 -20.43 -17.05 -26.53
N PHE A 234 -21.07 -17.30 -25.39
CA PHE A 234 -21.95 -16.34 -24.70
C PHE A 234 -21.17 -15.40 -23.76
N CYS A 235 -19.98 -15.81 -23.35
CA CYS A 235 -19.08 -15.06 -22.49
C CYS A 235 -17.98 -14.39 -23.34
N ASP A 236 -18.36 -13.51 -24.27
CA ASP A 236 -17.42 -12.46 -24.68
C ASP A 236 -17.00 -11.69 -23.42
N GLU A 237 -15.73 -11.27 -23.37
CA GLU A 237 -15.00 -10.74 -22.20
C GLU A 237 -15.76 -9.67 -21.39
N HIS A 238 -16.78 -9.03 -21.97
CA HIS A 238 -17.56 -7.97 -21.34
C HIS A 238 -18.33 -8.36 -20.07
N LEU A 239 -18.89 -9.57 -19.96
CA LEU A 239 -19.74 -9.94 -18.81
C LEU A 239 -18.95 -10.25 -17.52
N LEU A 240 -17.69 -10.71 -17.65
CA LEU A 240 -16.76 -10.84 -16.52
C LEU A 240 -15.93 -9.58 -16.30
N SER A 241 -15.74 -8.74 -17.34
CA SER A 241 -15.13 -7.41 -17.18
C SER A 241 -16.01 -6.42 -16.42
N ASN A 242 -17.31 -6.69 -16.26
CA ASN A 242 -18.22 -5.93 -15.39
C ASN A 242 -17.84 -5.97 -13.89
N THR A 243 -16.69 -6.54 -13.52
CA THR A 243 -15.98 -6.13 -12.31
C THR A 243 -15.55 -4.64 -12.33
N SER A 244 -15.43 -4.01 -13.50
CA SER A 244 -15.21 -2.56 -13.65
C SER A 244 -16.47 -1.73 -13.37
N PHE A 245 -17.66 -2.35 -13.36
CA PHE A 245 -18.92 -1.68 -12.95
C PHE A 245 -18.92 -1.31 -11.45
N LEU A 246 -17.91 -1.75 -10.69
CA LEU A 246 -17.65 -1.32 -9.31
C LEU A 246 -16.75 -0.08 -9.22
N GLU A 247 -16.16 0.39 -10.33
CA GLU A 247 -15.32 1.61 -10.37
C GLU A 247 -16.18 2.88 -10.50
N ASP A 248 -17.40 2.79 -11.07
CA ASP A 248 -18.35 3.90 -11.20
C ASP A 248 -19.21 4.13 -9.93
N LEU A 249 -18.55 4.32 -8.78
CA LEU A 249 -19.21 4.59 -7.50
C LEU A 249 -19.12 6.07 -7.10
N ASN A 250 -19.60 6.97 -7.96
CA ASN A 250 -19.97 8.33 -7.54
C ASN A 250 -21.49 8.38 -7.24
N PRO A 251 -21.93 8.66 -5.99
CA PRO A 251 -23.36 8.66 -5.63
C PRO A 251 -24.19 9.82 -6.24
N GLN A 252 -23.70 10.54 -7.25
CA GLN A 252 -24.38 11.70 -7.85
C GLN A 252 -24.59 11.67 -9.38
N GLY A 253 -24.34 10.56 -10.07
CA GLY A 253 -24.64 10.45 -11.50
C GLY A 253 -26.10 10.04 -11.78
N PRO A 254 -26.80 10.63 -12.78
CA PRO A 254 -28.05 10.07 -13.28
C PRO A 254 -27.79 8.69 -13.91
N GLU A 255 -28.70 7.73 -13.65
CA GLU A 255 -28.70 6.41 -14.27
C GLU A 255 -28.87 6.54 -15.80
N GLU A 256 -27.77 6.48 -16.56
CA GLU A 256 -27.84 6.26 -18.01
C GLU A 256 -27.67 4.77 -18.33
N GLU A 257 -28.66 4.21 -19.01
CA GLU A 257 -28.62 2.84 -19.54
C GLU A 257 -27.52 2.74 -20.62
N ALA A 258 -26.48 1.96 -20.35
CA ALA A 258 -25.44 1.68 -21.35
C ALA A 258 -26.01 0.93 -22.57
N PRO A 259 -25.63 1.29 -23.81
CA PRO A 259 -26.14 0.66 -25.01
C PRO A 259 -25.48 -0.71 -25.22
N PHE A 260 -26.27 -1.78 -25.13
CA PHE A 260 -25.87 -3.13 -25.54
C PHE A 260 -25.57 -3.17 -27.05
N SER A 261 -24.30 -3.29 -27.44
CA SER A 261 -23.91 -3.52 -28.83
C SER A 261 -24.31 -4.93 -29.29
N ARG A 262 -24.81 -5.02 -30.53
CA ARG A 262 -25.44 -6.16 -31.23
C ARG A 262 -24.92 -7.56 -30.85
N LYS A 263 -25.79 -8.35 -30.20
CA LYS A 263 -25.70 -9.81 -30.05
C LYS A 263 -26.02 -10.51 -31.38
N ARG A 264 -25.35 -11.63 -31.67
CA ARG A 264 -25.91 -12.67 -32.56
C ARG A 264 -27.27 -13.12 -32.00
N SER A 265 -28.27 -13.29 -32.85
CA SER A 265 -29.60 -13.70 -32.42
C SER A 265 -29.60 -15.14 -31.89
N PHE A 266 -30.26 -15.31 -30.75
CA PHE A 266 -30.40 -16.54 -29.96
C PHE A 266 -30.87 -17.79 -30.73
N SER A 267 -31.44 -17.61 -31.92
CA SER A 267 -32.06 -18.67 -32.73
C SER A 267 -31.08 -19.54 -33.53
N GLU A 268 -29.78 -19.24 -33.52
CA GLU A 268 -28.82 -19.88 -34.45
C GLU A 268 -28.01 -21.05 -33.84
N ILE A 269 -28.17 -21.37 -32.56
CA ILE A 269 -27.47 -22.48 -31.89
C ILE A 269 -28.50 -23.32 -31.14
N GLN A 270 -29.16 -24.25 -31.83
CA GLN A 270 -30.13 -25.17 -31.22
C GLN A 270 -29.71 -26.63 -31.43
N SER A 271 -29.29 -27.26 -30.35
CA SER A 271 -29.41 -28.70 -30.13
C SER A 271 -30.12 -28.93 -28.79
N ASP A 272 -31.05 -29.89 -28.71
CA ASP A 272 -31.92 -30.12 -27.55
C ASP A 272 -31.16 -30.47 -26.25
N SER A 273 -29.84 -30.75 -26.31
CA SER A 273 -29.00 -30.97 -25.13
C SER A 273 -28.58 -29.69 -24.40
N ASP A 274 -28.75 -28.52 -25.01
CA ASP A 274 -28.18 -27.26 -24.54
C ASP A 274 -29.19 -26.35 -23.79
N GLU A 275 -30.50 -26.52 -24.00
CA GLU A 275 -31.53 -25.67 -23.40
C GLU A 275 -31.56 -25.74 -21.86
N GLY A 276 -31.35 -26.92 -21.29
CA GLY A 276 -31.29 -27.12 -19.83
C GLY A 276 -30.10 -26.39 -19.19
N GLN A 277 -28.93 -26.43 -19.83
CA GLN A 277 -27.72 -25.75 -19.35
C GLN A 277 -27.83 -24.23 -19.48
N ILE A 278 -28.45 -23.74 -20.56
CA ILE A 278 -28.70 -22.31 -20.77
C ILE A 278 -29.67 -21.77 -19.71
N SER A 279 -30.74 -22.49 -19.42
CA SER A 279 -31.72 -22.10 -18.39
C SER A 279 -31.09 -22.07 -16.99
N GLU A 280 -30.31 -23.09 -16.63
CA GLU A 280 -29.56 -23.13 -15.37
C GLU A 280 -28.57 -21.94 -15.26
N PHE A 281 -27.85 -21.64 -16.34
CA PHE A 281 -26.92 -20.52 -16.36
C PHE A 281 -27.62 -19.16 -16.23
N GLN A 282 -28.76 -18.96 -16.89
CA GLN A 282 -29.59 -17.76 -16.75
C GLN A 282 -30.11 -17.57 -15.31
N GLN A 283 -30.52 -18.66 -14.65
CA GLN A 283 -30.92 -18.62 -13.25
C GLN A 283 -29.74 -18.20 -12.36
N LEU A 284 -28.55 -18.80 -12.55
CA LEU A 284 -27.35 -18.42 -11.80
C LEU A 284 -26.95 -16.96 -12.01
N LEU A 285 -27.05 -16.44 -13.24
CA LEU A 285 -26.82 -15.02 -13.54
C LEU A 285 -27.78 -14.09 -12.79
N HIS A 286 -29.06 -14.45 -12.72
CA HIS A 286 -30.05 -13.67 -11.97
C HIS A 286 -29.77 -13.70 -10.46
N GLU A 287 -29.45 -14.88 -9.92
CA GLU A 287 -29.08 -15.03 -8.51
C GLU A 287 -27.79 -14.27 -8.17
N HIS A 288 -26.79 -14.31 -9.05
CA HIS A 288 -25.54 -13.56 -8.93
C HIS A 288 -25.78 -12.05 -8.86
N SER A 289 -26.57 -11.51 -9.79
CA SER A 289 -26.94 -10.09 -9.84
C SER A 289 -27.71 -9.66 -8.58
N SER A 290 -28.65 -10.50 -8.12
CA SER A 290 -29.40 -10.25 -6.88
C SER A 290 -28.49 -10.23 -5.64
N ALA A 291 -27.53 -11.15 -5.56
CA ALA A 291 -26.57 -11.21 -4.46
C ALA A 291 -25.65 -9.98 -4.45
N LEU A 292 -25.16 -9.54 -5.62
CA LEU A 292 -24.35 -8.31 -5.75
C LEU A 292 -25.12 -7.07 -5.26
N LEU A 293 -26.40 -6.93 -5.61
CA LEU A 293 -27.21 -5.80 -5.15
C LEU A 293 -27.37 -5.80 -3.62
N LYS A 294 -27.54 -6.97 -3.00
CA LYS A 294 -27.62 -7.12 -1.54
C LYS A 294 -26.30 -6.82 -0.84
N ILE A 295 -25.18 -7.26 -1.43
CA ILE A 295 -23.82 -6.93 -0.99
C ILE A 295 -23.64 -5.40 -1.02
N ARG A 296 -23.98 -4.74 -2.13
CA ARG A 296 -23.90 -3.28 -2.28
C ARG A 296 -24.70 -2.54 -1.21
N ARG A 297 -25.95 -2.97 -0.97
CA ARG A 297 -26.81 -2.40 0.10
C ARG A 297 -26.25 -2.61 1.51
N SER A 298 -25.48 -3.68 1.73
CA SER A 298 -24.85 -3.94 3.02
C SER A 298 -23.60 -3.08 3.21
N LEU A 299 -22.77 -2.94 2.16
CA LEU A 299 -21.58 -2.08 2.18
C LEU A 299 -21.94 -0.61 2.44
N SER A 300 -23.03 -0.10 1.85
CA SER A 300 -23.45 1.29 2.08
C SER A 300 -23.85 1.57 3.53
N LYS A 301 -24.18 0.54 4.33
CA LYS A 301 -24.44 0.70 5.77
C LYS A 301 -23.16 0.90 6.59
N TYR A 302 -22.02 0.42 6.12
CA TYR A 302 -20.75 0.55 6.86
C TYR A 302 -20.29 2.02 6.96
N THR A 303 -20.60 2.82 5.95
CA THR A 303 -20.22 4.24 5.86
C THR A 303 -21.28 5.18 6.45
N GLN A 304 -22.48 4.69 6.77
CA GLN A 304 -23.52 5.54 7.39
C GLN A 304 -23.04 6.13 8.72
N PRO A 305 -23.32 7.42 8.99
CA PRO A 305 -23.04 8.04 10.28
C PRO A 305 -23.62 7.23 11.44
N LEU A 306 -22.93 7.22 12.58
CA LEU A 306 -23.48 6.61 13.80
C LEU A 306 -24.60 7.47 14.37
N THR A 307 -25.72 6.84 14.69
CA THR A 307 -26.82 7.47 15.42
C THR A 307 -26.55 7.47 16.94
N VAL A 308 -27.35 8.23 17.69
CA VAL A 308 -27.32 8.17 19.16
C VAL A 308 -27.69 6.77 19.65
N TYR A 309 -28.70 6.15 19.03
CA TYR A 309 -29.13 4.78 19.34
C TYR A 309 -28.04 3.75 19.05
N ASP A 310 -27.26 3.89 17.98
CA ASP A 310 -26.11 3.01 17.74
C ASP A 310 -25.12 3.08 18.91
N LYS A 311 -24.85 4.28 19.43
CA LYS A 311 -23.91 4.44 20.55
C LYS A 311 -24.45 3.84 21.85
N GLU A 312 -25.76 3.88 22.06
CA GLU A 312 -26.40 3.23 23.21
C GLU A 312 -26.39 1.70 23.06
N ASP A 313 -26.80 1.19 21.90
CA ASP A 313 -26.93 -0.26 21.63
C ASP A 313 -25.59 -1.00 21.60
N PHE A 314 -24.52 -0.31 21.19
CA PHE A 314 -23.21 -0.92 20.96
C PHE A 314 -22.13 -0.50 21.97
N LEU A 315 -22.47 0.19 23.05
CA LEU A 315 -21.49 0.70 24.02
C LEU A 315 -20.54 -0.39 24.53
N SER A 316 -21.09 -1.51 25.01
CA SER A 316 -20.27 -2.59 25.58
C SER A 316 -19.34 -3.22 24.55
N GLN A 317 -19.81 -3.42 23.31
CA GLN A 317 -18.98 -3.95 22.23
C GLN A 317 -17.93 -2.92 21.79
N ALA A 318 -18.27 -1.64 21.76
CA ALA A 318 -17.34 -0.57 21.41
C ALA A 318 -16.19 -0.46 22.43
N GLU A 319 -16.46 -0.64 23.73
CA GLU A 319 -15.42 -0.75 24.77
C GLU A 319 -14.48 -1.95 24.53
N GLU A 320 -15.03 -3.09 24.13
CA GLU A 320 -14.24 -4.27 23.76
C GLU A 320 -13.34 -3.98 22.55
N TRP A 321 -13.91 -3.41 21.48
CA TRP A 321 -13.16 -3.04 20.27
C TRP A 321 -12.08 -2.00 20.56
N GLN A 322 -12.37 -0.99 21.38
CA GLN A 322 -11.40 0.01 21.80
C GLN A 322 -10.24 -0.64 22.55
N THR A 323 -10.54 -1.59 23.45
CA THR A 323 -9.52 -2.33 24.18
C THR A 323 -8.64 -3.18 23.25
N LYS A 324 -9.24 -3.90 22.30
CA LYS A 324 -8.51 -4.68 21.29
C LYS A 324 -7.60 -3.80 20.44
N LEU A 325 -8.06 -2.63 20.02
CA LEU A 325 -7.25 -1.67 19.28
C LEU A 325 -6.02 -1.21 20.07
N GLU A 326 -6.17 -0.91 21.36
CA GLU A 326 -5.06 -0.49 22.21
C GLU A 326 -4.03 -1.59 22.41
N ILE A 327 -4.48 -2.82 22.68
CA ILE A 327 -3.60 -3.99 22.77
C ILE A 327 -2.88 -4.24 21.42
N THR A 328 -3.59 -4.10 20.30
CA THR A 328 -3.01 -4.29 18.96
C THR A 328 -1.91 -3.27 18.70
N LYS A 329 -2.13 -1.98 19.04
CA LYS A 329 -1.10 -0.94 18.92
C LYS A 329 0.13 -1.27 19.75
N GLU A 330 -0.05 -1.80 20.96
CA GLU A 330 1.06 -2.16 21.84
C GLU A 330 1.89 -3.31 21.28
N VAL A 331 1.23 -4.37 20.79
CA VAL A 331 1.92 -5.48 20.09
C VAL A 331 2.72 -4.94 18.91
N ILE A 332 2.10 -4.11 18.06
CA ILE A 332 2.76 -3.50 16.90
C ILE A 332 3.98 -2.68 17.35
N THR A 333 3.84 -1.81 18.34
CA THR A 333 4.94 -0.94 18.79
C THR A 333 6.09 -1.74 19.38
N SER A 334 5.79 -2.80 20.14
CA SER A 334 6.80 -3.71 20.68
C SER A 334 7.56 -4.44 19.57
N GLU A 335 6.88 -4.91 18.53
CA GLU A 335 7.51 -5.63 17.41
C GLU A 335 8.34 -4.69 16.53
N LEU A 336 7.91 -3.45 16.35
CA LEU A 336 8.63 -2.43 15.59
C LEU A 336 9.75 -1.75 16.40
N GLY A 337 9.83 -2.00 17.71
CA GLY A 337 10.82 -1.36 18.59
C GLY A 337 10.64 0.15 18.73
N VAL A 338 9.39 0.63 18.71
CA VAL A 338 9.03 2.05 18.89
C VAL A 338 8.17 2.25 20.13
N GLN A 339 8.13 3.46 20.65
CA GLN A 339 7.20 3.82 21.72
C GLN A 339 5.78 4.01 21.17
N LYS A 340 4.76 3.84 22.01
CA LYS A 340 3.35 3.91 21.59
C LYS A 340 2.97 5.30 21.10
N GLU A 341 3.47 6.32 21.76
CA GLU A 341 3.38 7.74 21.39
C GLU A 341 4.14 8.10 20.10
N HIS A 342 5.00 7.20 19.60
CA HIS A 342 5.75 7.36 18.36
C HIS A 342 5.13 6.56 17.19
N LEU A 343 3.92 6.02 17.36
CA LEU A 343 3.16 5.32 16.32
C LEU A 343 2.10 6.25 15.73
N ALA A 344 2.23 6.54 14.43
CA ALA A 344 1.17 7.17 13.65
C ALA A 344 0.39 6.11 12.88
N ILE A 345 -0.93 6.09 13.04
CA ILE A 345 -1.86 5.35 12.20
C ILE A 345 -2.41 6.32 11.17
N VAL A 346 -2.22 6.03 9.88
CA VAL A 346 -2.63 6.94 8.80
C VAL A 346 -3.73 6.31 7.94
N ASP A 347 -4.65 7.15 7.48
CA ASP A 347 -5.65 6.78 6.47
C ASP A 347 -4.94 6.40 5.17
N GLN A 348 -5.54 5.46 4.42
CA GLN A 348 -5.03 4.99 3.14
C GLN A 348 -6.04 5.31 2.04
N GLY A 349 -5.56 5.91 0.96
CA GLY A 349 -6.34 6.10 -0.27
C GLY A 349 -6.11 4.93 -1.21
N GLU A 350 -4.90 4.39 -1.18
CA GLU A 350 -4.48 3.23 -1.97
C GLU A 350 -4.16 2.02 -1.10
N PHE A 351 -3.90 0.90 -1.77
CA PHE A 351 -3.48 -0.37 -1.19
C PHE A 351 -2.29 -0.30 -0.22
N HIS A 352 -1.24 0.46 -0.56
CA HIS A 352 -0.02 0.62 0.23
C HIS A 352 0.26 2.09 0.54
N ILE A 353 0.60 2.42 1.79
CA ILE A 353 0.93 3.80 2.17
C ILE A 353 2.13 4.33 1.40
N ASP A 354 3.05 3.47 0.97
CA ASP A 354 4.22 3.89 0.24
C ASP A 354 4.01 4.20 -1.25
N MET A 355 2.77 4.05 -1.71
CA MET A 355 2.31 4.60 -2.98
C MET A 355 1.96 6.07 -2.87
N GLU A 356 1.80 6.60 -1.64
CA GLU A 356 1.27 7.94 -1.39
C GLU A 356 2.11 8.76 -0.41
N ILE A 357 2.96 8.09 0.38
CA ILE A 357 3.79 8.67 1.42
C ILE A 357 5.22 8.13 1.29
N PHE A 358 6.21 9.02 1.24
CA PHE A 358 7.60 8.68 1.47
C PHE A 358 8.22 9.61 2.51
N THR A 359 9.32 9.17 3.11
CA THR A 359 9.90 9.82 4.28
C THR A 359 11.41 9.90 4.14
N THR A 360 11.99 11.05 4.50
CA THR A 360 13.45 11.25 4.51
C THR A 360 14.06 10.75 5.80
N LYS A 361 15.39 10.58 5.82
CA LYS A 361 16.15 10.27 7.04
C LYS A 361 16.14 11.38 8.09
N ASN A 362 15.59 12.55 7.78
CA ASN A 362 15.47 13.67 8.74
C ASN A 362 14.06 13.74 9.35
N GLY A 363 13.22 12.72 9.13
CA GLY A 363 11.87 12.68 9.68
C GLY A 363 10.87 13.59 8.96
N VAL A 364 11.15 13.93 7.69
CA VAL A 364 10.22 14.69 6.87
C VAL A 364 9.40 13.73 6.01
N ALA A 365 8.09 13.74 6.20
CA ALA A 365 7.14 12.99 5.41
C ALA A 365 6.61 13.83 4.25
N PHE A 366 6.66 13.27 3.05
CA PHE A 366 6.02 13.82 1.87
C PHE A 366 4.75 13.04 1.58
N ILE A 367 3.65 13.76 1.38
CA ILE A 367 2.33 13.18 1.11
C ILE A 367 1.85 13.69 -0.24
N HIS A 368 1.35 12.80 -1.09
CA HIS A 368 0.72 13.20 -2.34
C HIS A 368 -0.54 14.04 -2.08
N ASP A 369 -0.68 15.13 -2.80
CA ASP A 369 -1.78 16.07 -2.65
C ASP A 369 -2.33 16.52 -4.01
N GLU A 370 -3.62 16.28 -4.23
CA GLU A 370 -4.30 16.57 -5.51
C GLU A 370 -4.34 18.08 -5.79
N ARG A 371 -4.45 18.91 -4.75
CA ARG A 371 -4.37 20.38 -4.92
C ARG A 371 -3.00 20.83 -5.39
N SER A 372 -1.94 20.23 -4.84
CA SER A 372 -0.58 20.43 -5.32
C SER A 372 -0.41 19.95 -6.77
N CYS A 373 -1.07 18.85 -7.16
CA CYS A 373 -1.12 18.39 -8.55
C CYS A 373 -1.77 19.42 -9.47
N LEU A 374 -2.91 20.00 -9.10
CA LEU A 374 -3.58 21.04 -9.89
C LEU A 374 -2.67 22.26 -10.14
N PHE A 375 -1.93 22.71 -9.11
CA PHE A 375 -0.97 23.80 -9.30
C PHE A 375 0.19 23.42 -10.24
N ALA A 376 0.70 22.19 -10.11
CA ALA A 376 1.74 21.69 -11.00
C ALA A 376 1.23 21.56 -12.45
N LEU A 377 0.03 21.03 -12.65
CA LEU A 377 -0.61 20.85 -13.96
C LEU A 377 -0.83 22.18 -14.67
N GLN A 378 -1.32 23.21 -13.96
CA GLN A 378 -1.46 24.55 -14.53
C GLN A 378 -0.11 25.16 -14.97
N ALA A 379 0.95 24.92 -14.20
CA ALA A 379 2.28 25.38 -14.55
C ALA A 379 2.88 24.61 -15.74
N ILE A 380 2.67 23.29 -15.79
CA ILE A 380 3.04 22.43 -16.91
C ILE A 380 2.29 22.87 -18.17
N ARG A 381 0.96 23.04 -18.11
CA ARG A 381 0.12 23.53 -19.20
C ARG A 381 0.65 24.81 -19.81
N ARG A 382 0.90 25.83 -19.00
CA ARG A 382 1.46 27.12 -19.47
C ARG A 382 2.81 26.94 -20.17
N ALA A 383 3.68 26.10 -19.62
CA ALA A 383 4.98 25.83 -20.22
C ALA A 383 4.85 25.13 -21.58
N VAL A 384 3.93 24.17 -21.70
CA VAL A 384 3.63 23.46 -22.95
C VAL A 384 2.97 24.38 -23.97
N GLU A 385 1.99 25.19 -23.58
CA GLU A 385 1.32 26.16 -24.47
C GLU A 385 2.31 27.17 -25.07
N LEU A 386 3.29 27.62 -24.29
CA LEU A 386 4.34 28.54 -24.75
C LEU A 386 5.30 27.89 -25.76
N GLN A 387 5.58 26.60 -25.61
CA GLN A 387 6.53 25.88 -26.45
C GLN A 387 5.87 25.23 -27.67
N SER A 388 4.63 24.75 -27.54
CA SER A 388 3.92 23.92 -28.52
C SER A 388 2.40 23.99 -28.26
N PRO A 389 1.71 25.06 -28.68
CA PRO A 389 0.29 25.31 -28.37
C PRO A 389 -0.70 24.30 -28.97
N ASN A 390 -0.28 23.48 -29.93
CA ASN A 390 -1.09 22.42 -30.55
C ASN A 390 -0.58 21.01 -30.17
N SER A 391 0.07 20.86 -29.02
CA SER A 391 0.60 19.58 -28.57
C SER A 391 -0.52 18.68 -28.05
N ASP A 392 -0.51 17.40 -28.44
CA ASP A 392 -1.38 16.36 -27.87
C ASP A 392 -1.21 16.23 -26.35
N LEU A 393 -0.06 16.64 -25.82
CA LEU A 393 0.22 16.71 -24.38
C LEU A 393 -0.78 17.60 -23.62
N LEU A 394 -1.36 18.62 -24.26
CA LEU A 394 -2.36 19.47 -23.64
C LEU A 394 -3.65 18.70 -23.31
N GLN A 395 -4.02 17.71 -24.13
CA GLN A 395 -5.18 16.85 -23.86
C GLN A 395 -4.89 15.91 -22.69
N VAL A 396 -3.67 15.36 -22.62
CA VAL A 396 -3.23 14.51 -21.49
C VAL A 396 -3.24 15.32 -20.19
N ILE A 397 -2.73 16.56 -20.21
CA ILE A 397 -2.76 17.46 -19.05
C ILE A 397 -4.20 17.75 -18.62
N GLU A 398 -5.10 18.02 -19.57
CA GLU A 398 -6.52 18.24 -19.28
C GLU A 398 -7.18 17.06 -18.59
N LYS A 399 -6.92 15.84 -19.06
CA LYS A 399 -7.42 14.61 -18.42
C LYS A 399 -6.92 14.48 -16.98
N TYR A 400 -5.64 14.72 -16.73
CA TYR A 400 -5.11 14.73 -15.37
C TYR A 400 -5.70 15.84 -14.50
N GLU A 401 -5.93 17.04 -15.04
CA GLU A 401 -6.57 18.15 -14.32
C GLU A 401 -7.98 17.76 -13.89
N ASN A 402 -8.81 17.29 -14.82
CA ASN A 402 -10.19 16.88 -14.54
C ASN A 402 -10.23 15.78 -13.46
N ALA A 403 -9.40 14.74 -13.61
CA ALA A 403 -9.32 13.66 -12.64
C ALA A 403 -8.80 14.14 -11.26
N SER A 404 -7.91 15.14 -11.22
CA SER A 404 -7.41 15.71 -9.95
C SER A 404 -8.47 16.56 -9.25
N VAL A 405 -9.28 17.32 -10.02
CA VAL A 405 -10.41 18.11 -9.48
C VAL A 405 -11.43 17.18 -8.81
N GLU A 406 -11.78 16.07 -9.47
CA GLU A 406 -12.75 15.10 -8.93
C GLU A 406 -12.31 14.49 -7.59
N ARG A 407 -11.00 14.39 -7.36
CA ARG A 407 -10.43 13.76 -6.15
C ARG A 407 -9.95 14.75 -5.09
N GLU A 408 -9.91 16.06 -5.39
CA GLU A 408 -9.30 17.08 -4.53
C GLU A 408 -9.89 17.11 -3.12
N GLU A 409 -11.22 17.11 -3.01
CA GLU A 409 -11.90 17.25 -1.71
C GLU A 409 -11.63 16.05 -0.80
N ALA A 410 -11.80 14.83 -1.34
CA ALA A 410 -11.55 13.60 -0.61
C ALA A 410 -10.07 13.49 -0.19
N CYS A 411 -9.15 13.80 -1.11
CA CYS A 411 -7.71 13.81 -0.84
C CYS A 411 -7.35 14.83 0.25
N THR A 412 -7.88 16.05 0.18
CA THR A 412 -7.63 17.11 1.17
C THR A 412 -8.11 16.72 2.57
N LYS A 413 -9.34 16.19 2.68
CA LYS A 413 -9.91 15.74 3.97
C LYS A 413 -9.07 14.63 4.59
N ARG A 414 -8.61 13.68 3.77
CA ARG A 414 -7.73 12.59 4.17
C ARG A 414 -6.34 13.10 4.59
N ASN A 415 -5.69 13.90 3.75
CA ASN A 415 -4.37 14.46 4.00
C ASN A 415 -4.33 15.27 5.29
N LYS A 416 -5.40 15.99 5.64
CA LYS A 416 -5.51 16.68 6.93
C LYS A 416 -5.32 15.71 8.11
N ARG A 417 -6.01 14.56 8.11
CA ARG A 417 -5.90 13.55 9.17
C ARG A 417 -4.52 12.90 9.20
N ILE A 418 -3.93 12.63 8.02
CA ILE A 418 -2.56 12.10 7.91
C ILE A 418 -1.57 13.11 8.49
N VAL A 419 -1.67 14.39 8.13
CA VAL A 419 -0.81 15.47 8.64
C VAL A 419 -0.91 15.55 10.17
N GLU A 420 -2.13 15.57 10.72
CA GLU A 420 -2.36 15.58 12.17
C GLU A 420 -1.74 14.36 12.87
N ALA A 421 -1.91 13.16 12.31
CA ALA A 421 -1.33 11.93 12.84
C ALA A 421 0.21 11.96 12.82
N LEU A 422 0.82 12.41 11.73
CA LEU A 422 2.27 12.50 11.60
C LEU A 422 2.89 13.59 12.46
N GLN A 423 2.22 14.74 12.58
CA GLN A 423 2.67 15.82 13.47
C GLN A 423 2.56 15.41 14.95
N SER A 424 1.56 14.60 15.32
CA SER A 424 1.41 14.14 16.71
C SER A 424 2.57 13.25 17.18
N ILE A 425 3.22 12.54 16.27
CA ILE A 425 4.45 11.80 16.56
C ILE A 425 5.71 12.63 16.35
N GLY A 426 5.64 13.89 15.94
CA GLY A 426 6.80 14.78 15.76
C GLY A 426 7.50 14.65 14.40
N CYS A 427 6.79 14.24 13.35
CA CYS A 427 7.27 14.32 11.97
C CYS A 427 6.92 15.67 11.35
N SER A 428 7.82 16.21 10.54
CA SER A 428 7.51 17.34 9.64
C SER A 428 6.81 16.82 8.40
N VAL A 429 5.88 17.59 7.84
CA VAL A 429 5.04 17.13 6.72
C VAL A 429 5.05 18.15 5.58
N ASN A 430 5.27 17.66 4.36
CA ASN A 430 5.16 18.41 3.13
C ASN A 430 4.15 17.75 2.18
N LEU A 431 3.24 18.55 1.65
CA LEU A 431 2.34 18.13 0.58
C LEU A 431 3.02 18.34 -0.78
N ILE A 432 2.88 17.38 -1.70
CA ILE A 432 3.55 17.42 -3.00
C ILE A 432 2.70 16.81 -4.13
N SER A 433 2.93 17.28 -5.35
CA SER A 433 2.37 16.70 -6.58
C SER A 433 3.12 15.43 -6.99
N GLY A 434 2.88 14.33 -6.27
CA GLY A 434 3.62 13.08 -6.45
C GLY A 434 2.99 12.04 -7.37
N ILE A 435 1.69 12.15 -7.66
CA ILE A 435 0.94 11.14 -8.42
C ILE A 435 0.04 11.84 -9.44
N TYR A 436 0.07 11.39 -10.68
CA TYR A 436 -0.83 11.82 -11.76
C TYR A 436 -1.52 10.59 -12.35
N ARG A 437 -2.84 10.61 -12.39
CA ARG A 437 -3.65 9.48 -12.87
C ARG A 437 -4.95 9.98 -13.48
N ALA A 438 -5.28 9.45 -14.64
CA ALA A 438 -6.53 9.71 -15.36
C ALA A 438 -6.88 8.47 -16.19
N GLU A 439 -8.16 8.27 -16.46
CA GLU A 439 -8.62 7.16 -17.29
C GLU A 439 -8.04 7.24 -18.70
N GLY A 440 -7.55 6.10 -19.21
CA GLY A 440 -6.93 6.00 -20.52
C GLY A 440 -5.52 6.59 -20.61
N GLU A 441 -4.96 7.13 -19.52
CA GLU A 441 -3.61 7.70 -19.48
C GLU A 441 -2.67 6.86 -18.57
N PRO A 442 -1.34 6.89 -18.82
CA PRO A 442 -0.38 6.21 -17.95
C PRO A 442 -0.38 6.77 -16.52
N THR A 443 -0.46 5.93 -15.50
CA THR A 443 -0.30 6.41 -14.11
C THR A 443 1.16 6.80 -13.86
N LEU A 444 1.40 8.05 -13.47
CA LEU A 444 2.73 8.56 -13.07
C LEU A 444 2.78 8.63 -11.54
N ASN A 445 3.45 7.68 -10.88
CA ASN A 445 3.62 7.69 -9.43
C ASN A 445 5.09 7.88 -9.04
N PHE A 446 5.45 9.07 -8.59
CA PHE A 446 6.79 9.40 -8.11
C PHE A 446 6.97 9.18 -6.60
N MET A 447 5.92 8.84 -5.87
CA MET A 447 5.96 8.61 -4.42
C MET A 447 6.56 7.26 -4.06
N ASN A 448 6.43 6.27 -4.96
CA ASN A 448 6.91 4.91 -4.73
C ASN A 448 8.43 4.75 -4.99
N GLY A 449 9.21 5.61 -4.36
CA GLY A 449 10.67 5.62 -4.43
C GLY A 449 11.36 5.14 -3.15
N PHE A 450 12.68 5.07 -3.23
CA PHE A 450 13.55 4.63 -2.14
C PHE A 450 14.78 5.54 -2.06
N PHE A 451 15.49 5.52 -0.92
CA PHE A 451 16.59 6.44 -0.67
C PHE A 451 17.92 5.70 -0.73
N LEU A 452 18.86 6.27 -1.48
CA LEU A 452 20.19 5.72 -1.61
C LEU A 452 21.23 6.77 -1.20
N GLU A 453 22.05 6.43 -0.21
CA GLU A 453 23.20 7.22 0.18
C GLU A 453 24.41 6.87 -0.69
N SER A 454 24.97 7.87 -1.37
CA SER A 454 26.15 7.68 -2.19
C SER A 454 27.03 8.93 -2.18
N GLY A 455 28.33 8.74 -1.90
CA GLY A 455 29.30 9.84 -1.87
C GLY A 455 28.94 10.98 -0.90
N GLY A 456 28.25 10.68 0.21
CA GLY A 456 27.77 11.67 1.17
C GLY A 456 26.54 12.48 0.73
N SER A 457 25.96 12.17 -0.43
CA SER A 457 24.67 12.71 -0.88
C SER A 457 23.56 11.67 -0.71
N GLU A 458 22.36 12.13 -0.40
CA GLU A 458 21.15 11.31 -0.39
C GLU A 458 20.42 11.47 -1.73
N HIS A 459 20.11 10.34 -2.36
CA HIS A 459 19.42 10.27 -3.64
C HIS A 459 18.05 9.63 -3.46
N PHE A 460 17.00 10.29 -3.93
CA PHE A 460 15.66 9.72 -4.01
C PHE A 460 15.48 9.06 -5.37
N ILE A 461 15.51 7.73 -5.40
CA ILE A 461 15.35 6.92 -6.61
C ILE A 461 13.87 6.60 -6.78
N THR A 462 13.26 7.02 -7.89
CA THR A 462 11.81 6.85 -8.13
C THR A 462 11.50 6.50 -9.59
N ASN A 463 10.23 6.23 -9.86
CA ASN A 463 9.72 5.87 -11.18
C ASN A 463 9.98 7.01 -12.19
N GLY A 464 10.41 6.65 -13.39
CA GLY A 464 10.47 7.60 -14.50
C GLY A 464 9.13 7.79 -15.20
N THR A 465 9.18 8.40 -16.38
CA THR A 465 7.99 8.65 -17.21
C THR A 465 8.24 8.19 -18.65
N PRO A 466 7.17 8.00 -19.43
CA PRO A 466 7.25 8.15 -20.88
C PRO A 466 7.93 9.47 -21.28
N TYR A 467 8.59 9.51 -22.43
CA TYR A 467 9.45 10.65 -22.83
C TYR A 467 8.67 11.93 -23.11
N ASP A 468 7.50 11.79 -23.72
CA ASP A 468 6.51 12.85 -23.90
C ASP A 468 5.98 13.40 -22.57
N LEU A 469 6.16 12.68 -21.47
CA LEU A 469 5.71 13.06 -20.12
C LEU A 469 6.87 13.45 -19.18
N VAL A 470 8.10 13.65 -19.68
CA VAL A 470 9.28 13.98 -18.85
C VAL A 470 9.13 15.28 -18.06
N ILE A 471 8.32 16.22 -18.57
CA ILE A 471 8.05 17.49 -17.89
C ILE A 471 7.44 17.29 -16.50
N PHE A 472 6.66 16.22 -16.28
CA PHE A 472 6.07 15.91 -14.97
C PHE A 472 7.15 15.55 -13.94
N ALA A 473 8.14 14.74 -14.33
CA ALA A 473 9.29 14.40 -13.49
C ALA A 473 10.11 15.65 -13.12
N ASP A 474 10.31 16.56 -14.07
CA ASP A 474 11.02 17.83 -13.81
C ASP A 474 10.31 18.69 -12.78
N TYR A 475 8.98 18.77 -12.83
CA TYR A 475 8.19 19.53 -11.86
C TYR A 475 8.20 18.88 -10.48
N PHE A 476 8.08 17.55 -10.40
CA PHE A 476 8.24 16.82 -9.14
C PHE A 476 9.63 17.06 -8.52
N ALA A 477 10.69 16.96 -9.31
CA ALA A 477 12.06 17.22 -8.86
C ALA A 477 12.25 18.66 -8.35
N LYS A 478 11.64 19.65 -9.02
CA LYS A 478 11.67 21.05 -8.58
C LYS A 478 10.94 21.23 -7.25
N ALA A 479 9.77 20.60 -7.08
CA ALA A 479 9.01 20.64 -5.83
C ALA A 479 9.75 19.97 -4.65
N LEU A 480 10.47 18.88 -4.91
CA LEU A 480 11.36 18.29 -3.91
C LEU A 480 12.48 19.26 -3.52
N ARG A 481 13.23 19.78 -4.51
CA ARG A 481 14.37 20.67 -4.25
C ARG A 481 13.99 22.00 -3.62
N SER A 482 12.79 22.51 -3.87
CA SER A 482 12.33 23.76 -3.23
C SER A 482 12.11 23.59 -1.74
N SER A 483 11.74 22.38 -1.29
CA SER A 483 11.58 22.06 0.13
C SER A 483 12.85 21.51 0.76
N HIS A 484 13.66 20.77 -0.01
CA HIS A 484 14.87 20.08 0.44
C HIS A 484 15.95 20.17 -0.66
N PRO A 485 16.71 21.27 -0.72
CA PRO A 485 17.69 21.52 -1.79
C PRO A 485 18.79 20.47 -1.89
N GLU A 486 19.06 19.74 -0.80
CA GLU A 486 20.03 18.66 -0.70
C GLU A 486 19.56 17.36 -1.36
N LEU A 487 18.25 17.17 -1.52
CA LEU A 487 17.69 15.94 -2.11
C LEU A 487 17.88 15.94 -3.62
N LYS A 488 18.54 14.89 -4.11
CA LYS A 488 18.70 14.63 -5.54
C LYS A 488 17.71 13.56 -5.98
N SER A 489 16.75 13.92 -6.81
CA SER A 489 15.84 12.96 -7.43
C SER A 489 16.50 12.27 -8.63
N CYS A 490 16.36 10.95 -8.72
CA CYS A 490 16.82 10.15 -9.85
C CYS A 490 15.64 9.32 -10.38
N PHE A 491 15.27 9.58 -11.63
CA PHE A 491 14.13 8.95 -12.28
C PHE A 491 14.59 7.77 -13.11
N VAL A 492 14.07 6.61 -12.78
CA VAL A 492 14.41 5.37 -13.47
C VAL A 492 13.51 5.25 -14.70
N ASN A 493 14.05 5.69 -15.85
CA ASN A 493 13.28 5.92 -17.06
C ASN A 493 12.96 4.65 -17.85
N ASP A 494 11.79 4.68 -18.47
CA ASP A 494 11.16 3.58 -19.20
C ASP A 494 11.90 3.24 -20.52
N GLN A 495 12.39 4.24 -21.26
CA GLN A 495 12.76 4.07 -22.68
C GLN A 495 13.97 3.17 -22.99
N LYS A 496 14.89 2.97 -22.04
CA LYS A 496 16.01 2.02 -22.17
C LYS A 496 15.85 0.81 -21.25
N SER A 497 14.77 0.78 -20.48
CA SER A 497 14.51 -0.29 -19.55
C SER A 497 13.93 -1.49 -20.31
N PRO A 498 14.31 -2.73 -19.98
CA PRO A 498 13.74 -3.92 -20.59
C PRO A 498 12.21 -3.90 -20.47
N ALA A 499 11.49 -4.45 -21.45
CA ALA A 499 10.03 -4.51 -21.49
C ALA A 499 9.36 -4.99 -20.18
N ILE A 500 10.05 -5.84 -19.41
CA ILE A 500 9.59 -6.33 -18.10
C ILE A 500 9.44 -5.22 -17.06
N MET A 501 10.34 -4.23 -17.08
CA MET A 501 10.26 -3.11 -16.16
C MET A 501 9.16 -2.12 -16.59
N GLN A 502 8.95 -1.98 -17.89
CA GLN A 502 7.83 -1.21 -18.45
C GLN A 502 6.49 -1.85 -18.06
N GLU A 503 6.35 -3.17 -18.24
CA GLU A 503 5.14 -3.92 -17.85
C GLU A 503 4.87 -3.84 -16.34
N PHE A 504 5.92 -3.82 -15.51
CA PHE A 504 5.77 -3.71 -14.07
C PHE A 504 5.33 -2.30 -13.64
N LEU A 505 5.99 -1.26 -14.14
CA LEU A 505 5.64 0.14 -13.86
C LEU A 505 4.25 0.49 -14.41
N ALA A 506 3.86 -0.09 -15.55
CA ALA A 506 2.54 0.09 -16.14
C ALA A 506 1.39 -0.56 -15.36
N ARG A 507 1.67 -1.51 -14.45
CA ARG A 507 0.66 -2.21 -13.62
C ARG A 507 0.47 -1.57 -12.24
N ASN A 508 0.66 -0.26 -12.12
CA ASN A 508 0.55 0.49 -10.86
C ASN A 508 1.54 0.06 -9.77
N GLY A 509 2.62 -0.66 -10.13
CA GLY A 509 3.74 -0.91 -9.24
C GLY A 509 4.77 0.22 -9.36
N GLY A 510 5.54 0.48 -8.30
CA GLY A 510 6.71 1.35 -8.41
C GLY A 510 8.00 0.65 -8.03
N ILE A 511 9.10 1.36 -8.25
CA ILE A 511 10.44 0.83 -8.05
C ILE A 511 10.68 0.35 -6.62
N ARG A 512 10.06 0.99 -5.63
CA ARG A 512 10.14 0.55 -4.24
C ARG A 512 9.50 -0.81 -4.02
N CYS A 513 8.47 -1.19 -4.78
CA CYS A 513 7.81 -2.49 -4.65
C CYS A 513 8.72 -3.67 -5.02
N ILE A 514 9.79 -3.42 -5.79
CA ILE A 514 10.73 -4.44 -6.32
C ILE A 514 12.15 -4.30 -5.78
N THR A 515 12.42 -3.25 -5.00
CA THR A 515 13.71 -3.03 -4.35
C THR A 515 13.62 -3.26 -2.84
N TRP A 516 14.77 -3.58 -2.25
CA TRP A 516 14.90 -3.79 -0.81
C TRP A 516 16.23 -3.23 -0.31
N GLU A 517 16.14 -2.38 0.71
CA GLU A 517 17.28 -1.76 1.37
C GLU A 517 17.65 -2.59 2.62
N VAL A 518 18.93 -3.00 2.72
CA VAL A 518 19.54 -3.40 3.99
C VAL A 518 20.45 -2.29 4.46
N LEU A 519 20.07 -1.73 5.61
CA LEU A 519 20.98 -0.95 6.41
C LEU A 519 21.99 -1.93 7.01
N ASN A 520 23.17 -2.00 6.40
CA ASN A 520 24.26 -2.82 6.89
C ASN A 520 24.86 -2.10 8.10
N THR A 521 24.22 -2.26 9.26
CA THR A 521 24.81 -1.87 10.53
C THR A 521 25.96 -2.86 10.75
N ASN A 522 27.20 -2.37 10.79
CA ASN A 522 28.38 -3.20 11.07
C ASN A 522 28.04 -4.20 12.20
N HIS A 523 28.01 -5.50 11.86
CA HIS A 523 27.65 -6.64 12.71
C HIS A 523 27.32 -6.27 14.18
N PRO A 524 26.04 -6.22 14.59
CA PRO A 524 25.75 -6.20 16.01
C PRO A 524 26.26 -7.51 16.62
N ARG A 525 27.18 -7.39 17.59
CA ARG A 525 27.50 -8.50 18.50
C ARG A 525 26.19 -8.96 19.10
N ASN A 526 25.84 -10.25 18.90
CA ASN A 526 24.73 -10.99 19.53
C ASN A 526 23.98 -10.20 20.61
N VAL A 527 22.92 -9.49 20.21
CA VAL A 527 21.91 -9.06 21.18
C VAL A 527 21.06 -10.30 21.44
N ASP A 528 21.20 -10.88 22.63
CA ASP A 528 20.46 -12.04 23.11
C ASP A 528 18.98 -11.68 23.24
N LEU A 529 18.25 -11.69 22.12
CA LEU A 529 16.78 -11.59 22.08
C LEU A 529 16.22 -12.97 22.43
N ARG A 530 16.19 -13.31 23.71
CA ARG A 530 15.41 -14.47 24.16
C ARG A 530 13.93 -14.19 23.94
N PRO A 531 13.15 -15.18 23.48
CA PRO A 531 11.71 -15.04 23.40
C PRO A 531 11.17 -14.84 24.81
N TYR A 532 10.40 -13.76 25.02
CA TYR A 532 9.55 -13.64 26.20
C TYR A 532 8.51 -14.76 26.11
N SER A 533 8.70 -15.79 26.94
CA SER A 533 7.79 -16.91 27.17
C SER A 533 6.54 -16.46 27.93
#